data_AF-A0A1Y4RWP5-F1
#
_entry.id   AF-A0A1Y4RWP5-F1
#
_cell.length_a   1.000
_cell.length_b   1.000
_cell.length_c   1.000
_cell.angle_alpha   90.00
_cell.angle_beta   90.00
_cell.angle_gamma   90.00
#
_symmetry.space_group_name_H-M   'P 1'
#
loop_
_entity.id
_entity.type
_entity.pdbx_description
1 polymer ?
#
loop_
_entity_poly.entity_id
_entity_poly.type
_entity_poly.pdbx_seq_one_letter_code
_entity_poly.pdbx_strand_id
1 'polypeptide(L)'
;SLTAEDRILDGVVYLDEKLSDVKHPGITVEDKESKKKRGISDQKRNIVCAIDEHNNKVIQVSERGRIHTKNLYEIYKDKIPSQCTVVSDSLRSYHGLMKKLGVKWIKIPSGKKEKDGYTLDKVNRLHSSIELFLHGYRGISDKYLKNYIGLYKMKDQNKNYYNKTTFKGIYKKIMNSMCELRYS
;
A
#
# COMPACT_ATOMS: atom_id res chain seq x y z
N SER A 1 15.46 -4.03 3.24
CA SER A 1 14.59 -3.25 4.15
C SER A 1 13.40 -4.08 4.58
N LEU A 2 12.95 -4.03 5.83
CA LEU A 2 11.73 -4.70 6.34
C LEU A 2 10.44 -4.35 5.55
N THR A 3 10.51 -3.32 4.70
CA THR A 3 9.42 -2.85 3.86
C THR A 3 9.53 -3.23 2.38
N ALA A 4 10.71 -3.70 1.93
CA ALA A 4 10.95 -4.06 0.54
C ALA A 4 10.32 -5.43 0.26
N GLU A 5 9.36 -5.47 -0.64
CA GLU A 5 8.79 -6.72 -1.15
C GLU A 5 9.47 -7.04 -2.48
N ASP A 6 10.22 -8.13 -2.53
CA ASP A 6 10.79 -8.67 -3.77
C ASP A 6 9.79 -9.50 -4.58
N ARG A 7 8.49 -9.43 -4.23
CA ARG A 7 7.45 -10.15 -4.94
C ARG A 7 7.16 -9.49 -6.28
N ILE A 8 7.32 -10.27 -7.33
CA ILE A 8 6.84 -9.97 -8.67
C ILE A 8 5.41 -10.50 -8.74
N LEU A 9 4.48 -9.65 -9.18
CA LEU A 9 3.07 -10.01 -9.37
C LEU A 9 2.88 -10.71 -10.71
N ASP A 10 1.83 -11.52 -10.82
CA ASP A 10 1.55 -12.31 -12.03
C ASP A 10 0.06 -12.36 -12.38
N GLY A 11 -0.28 -12.65 -13.64
CA GLY A 11 -1.65 -12.81 -14.10
C GLY A 11 -2.48 -11.52 -14.00
N VAL A 12 -3.64 -11.58 -13.32
CA VAL A 12 -4.51 -10.43 -13.10
C VAL A 12 -4.13 -9.70 -11.81
N VAL A 13 -3.77 -8.41 -11.94
CA VAL A 13 -3.35 -7.54 -10.83
C VAL A 13 -4.39 -6.47 -10.57
N TYR A 14 -4.91 -6.40 -9.34
CA TYR A 14 -5.86 -5.38 -8.89
C TYR A 14 -5.12 -4.28 -8.14
N LEU A 15 -5.26 -3.03 -8.60
CA LEU A 15 -4.48 -1.88 -8.15
C LEU A 15 -5.42 -0.76 -7.70
N ASP A 16 -5.20 -0.24 -6.50
CA ASP A 16 -5.92 0.91 -5.95
C ASP A 16 -5.10 1.58 -4.83
N GLU A 17 -5.47 2.81 -4.48
CA GLU A 17 -4.88 3.55 -3.38
C GLU A 17 -5.89 3.83 -2.26
N LYS A 18 -5.40 3.80 -1.02
CA LYS A 18 -6.18 4.20 0.15
C LYS A 18 -5.56 5.41 0.82
N LEU A 19 -6.36 6.45 1.06
CA LEU A 19 -5.97 7.56 1.92
C LEU A 19 -6.10 7.15 3.40
N SER A 20 -5.01 7.35 4.15
CA SER A 20 -4.95 7.16 5.60
C SER A 20 -4.71 8.50 6.29
N ASP A 21 -5.48 8.77 7.36
CA ASP A 21 -5.31 9.95 8.21
C ASP A 21 -4.07 9.77 9.10
N VAL A 22 -3.17 10.77 9.13
CA VAL A 22 -1.93 10.77 9.92
C VAL A 22 -1.80 12.01 10.79
N LYS A 23 -1.18 11.85 11.97
CA LYS A 23 -0.80 12.96 12.84
C LYS A 23 0.61 13.47 12.52
N HIS A 24 0.85 14.76 12.77
CA HIS A 24 2.17 15.39 12.67
C HIS A 24 2.62 15.90 14.04
N PRO A 25 3.27 15.07 14.88
CA PRO A 25 3.79 15.54 16.16
C PRO A 25 4.91 16.57 15.95
N GLY A 26 4.85 17.70 16.66
CA GLY A 26 5.86 18.77 16.62
C GLY A 26 5.56 19.93 15.66
N ILE A 27 4.53 19.82 14.82
CA ILE A 27 3.95 20.97 14.13
C ILE A 27 2.76 21.41 14.98
N THR A 28 2.93 22.48 15.74
CA THR A 28 1.80 23.23 16.32
C THR A 28 1.08 23.87 15.15
N VAL A 29 0.19 23.12 14.49
CA VAL A 29 -0.82 23.76 13.67
C VAL A 29 -1.69 24.47 14.69
N GLU A 30 -1.57 25.80 14.78
CA GLU A 30 -2.51 26.60 15.57
C GLU A 30 -3.91 26.06 15.29
N ASP A 31 -4.61 25.63 16.35
CA ASP A 31 -5.97 25.11 16.31
C ASP A 31 -6.95 26.22 15.86
N LYS A 32 -6.80 26.71 14.63
CA LYS A 32 -7.87 27.37 13.90
C LYS A 32 -8.75 26.26 13.36
N GLU A 33 -9.69 25.78 14.19
CA GLU A 33 -10.84 24.93 13.81
C GLU A 33 -10.71 24.32 12.41
N SER A 34 -9.71 23.47 12.18
CA SER A 34 -9.39 23.09 10.81
C SER A 34 -10.35 21.96 10.44
N LYS A 35 -11.54 22.36 9.96
CA LYS A 35 -12.56 21.46 9.41
C LYS A 35 -11.84 20.39 8.60
N LYS A 36 -12.03 19.09 8.95
CA LYS A 36 -11.51 17.93 8.21
C LYS A 36 -11.68 18.20 6.71
N LYS A 37 -10.61 18.61 6.02
CA LYS A 37 -10.70 18.92 4.59
C LYS A 37 -10.96 17.59 3.85
N ARG A 38 -12.05 17.53 3.08
CA ARG A 38 -12.32 16.40 2.18
C ARG A 38 -11.28 16.42 1.06
N GLY A 39 -10.74 15.25 0.69
CA GLY A 39 -9.67 15.13 -0.31
C GLY A 39 -8.26 15.00 0.27
N ILE A 40 -7.25 15.17 -0.61
CA ILE A 40 -5.82 15.10 -0.31
C ILE A 40 -5.44 16.35 0.49
N SER A 41 -5.03 16.17 1.75
CA SER A 41 -4.50 17.23 2.62
C SER A 41 -3.14 16.81 3.16
N ASP A 42 -2.39 17.75 3.76
CA ASP A 42 -1.10 17.46 4.39
C ASP A 42 -1.20 16.42 5.52
N GLN A 43 -2.42 16.25 6.06
CA GLN A 43 -2.80 15.29 7.11
C GLN A 43 -3.09 13.87 6.58
N LYS A 44 -2.95 13.61 5.27
CA LYS A 44 -3.20 12.28 4.69
C LYS A 44 -2.01 11.73 3.96
N ARG A 45 -1.84 10.41 4.01
CA ARG A 45 -0.90 9.65 3.19
C ARG A 45 -1.64 8.61 2.39
N ASN A 46 -1.16 8.35 1.18
CA ASN A 46 -1.68 7.22 0.44
C ASN A 46 -0.92 5.96 0.81
N ILE A 47 -1.66 4.88 0.92
CA ILE A 47 -1.14 3.53 0.94
C ILE A 47 -1.52 2.97 -0.43
N VAL A 48 -0.52 2.77 -1.29
CA VAL A 48 -0.71 2.20 -2.61
C VAL A 48 -0.69 0.69 -2.47
N CYS A 49 -1.69 0.03 -3.04
CA CYS A 49 -1.86 -1.42 -2.95
C CYS A 49 -1.97 -2.02 -4.35
N ALA A 50 -1.26 -3.12 -4.57
CA ALA A 50 -1.55 -4.05 -5.66
C ALA A 50 -1.67 -5.46 -5.08
N ILE A 51 -2.60 -6.25 -5.62
CA ILE A 51 -2.78 -7.65 -5.27
C ILE A 51 -3.08 -8.45 -6.53
N ASP A 52 -2.36 -9.55 -6.74
CA ASP A 52 -2.60 -10.42 -7.88
C ASP A 52 -3.63 -11.52 -7.60
N GLU A 53 -3.96 -12.31 -8.61
CA GLU A 53 -4.89 -13.43 -8.49
C GLU A 53 -4.43 -14.52 -7.52
N HIS A 54 -3.12 -14.68 -7.32
CA HIS A 54 -2.49 -15.60 -6.38
C HIS A 54 -2.37 -15.05 -4.94
N ASN A 55 -2.83 -13.82 -4.68
CA ASN A 55 -2.72 -13.09 -3.42
C ASN A 55 -1.30 -12.65 -3.04
N ASN A 56 -0.38 -12.57 -4.01
CA ASN A 56 0.84 -11.78 -3.83
C ASN A 56 0.45 -10.30 -3.80
N LYS A 57 1.15 -9.55 -2.96
CA LYS A 57 0.80 -8.16 -2.66
C LYS A 57 2.03 -7.27 -2.77
N VAL A 58 1.79 -6.04 -3.23
CA VAL A 58 2.69 -4.90 -3.10
C VAL A 58 1.95 -3.85 -2.29
N ILE A 59 2.47 -3.49 -1.12
CA ILE A 59 1.85 -2.47 -0.25
C ILE A 59 2.89 -1.41 0.09
N GLN A 60 2.66 -0.15 -0.28
CA GLN A 60 3.65 0.89 -0.03
C GLN A 60 3.01 2.21 0.39
N VAL A 61 3.58 2.85 1.39
CA VAL A 61 3.18 4.22 1.78
C VAL A 61 3.82 5.19 0.79
N SER A 62 2.99 5.94 0.07
CA SER A 62 3.44 7.00 -0.83
C SER A 62 3.96 8.21 -0.06
N GLU A 63 4.62 9.11 -0.77
CA GLU A 63 4.90 10.46 -0.28
C GLU A 63 3.61 11.27 -0.05
N ARG A 64 3.77 12.47 0.55
CA ARG A 64 2.66 13.38 0.85
C ARG A 64 1.96 13.84 -0.44
N GLY A 65 0.66 14.12 -0.35
CA GLY A 65 -0.07 14.77 -1.43
C GLY A 65 -0.64 13.81 -2.47
N ARG A 66 -0.84 14.35 -3.68
CA ARG A 66 -1.47 13.61 -4.78
C ARG A 66 -0.50 12.58 -5.35
N ILE A 67 -0.98 11.37 -5.59
CA ILE A 67 -0.18 10.36 -6.28
C ILE A 67 0.02 10.76 -7.74
N HIS A 68 1.27 10.86 -8.16
CA HIS A 68 1.66 11.11 -9.55
C HIS A 68 2.11 9.82 -10.25
N THR A 69 1.94 9.77 -11.56
CA THR A 69 2.40 8.66 -12.41
C THR A 69 3.87 8.29 -12.18
N LYS A 70 4.75 9.28 -12.00
CA LYS A 70 6.19 9.02 -11.75
C LYS A 70 6.38 8.17 -10.49
N ASN A 71 5.74 8.56 -9.39
CA ASN A 71 5.88 7.86 -8.12
C ASN A 71 5.30 6.44 -8.19
N LEU A 72 4.14 6.27 -8.84
CA LEU A 72 3.57 4.94 -9.07
C LEU A 72 4.49 4.05 -9.92
N TYR A 73 5.10 4.63 -10.95
CA TYR A 73 5.99 3.88 -11.83
C TYR A 73 7.23 3.39 -11.06
N GLU A 74 7.85 4.24 -10.24
CA GLU A 74 8.98 3.81 -9.40
C GLU A 74 8.61 2.68 -8.42
N ILE A 75 7.36 2.64 -7.95
CA ILE A 75 6.86 1.58 -7.07
C ILE A 75 6.65 0.28 -7.85
N TYR A 76 6.10 0.34 -9.06
CA TYR A 76 5.59 -0.84 -9.77
C TYR A 76 6.47 -1.38 -10.90
N LYS A 77 7.42 -0.59 -11.42
CA LYS A 77 8.22 -0.94 -12.62
C LYS A 77 8.91 -2.31 -12.53
N ASP A 78 9.37 -2.69 -11.34
CA ASP A 78 10.08 -3.96 -11.10
C ASP A 78 9.20 -5.01 -10.43
N LYS A 79 7.88 -4.76 -10.33
CA LYS A 79 6.92 -5.58 -9.59
C LYS A 79 5.73 -6.03 -10.42
N ILE A 80 5.37 -5.29 -11.47
CA ILE A 80 4.27 -5.62 -12.38
C ILE A 80 4.86 -5.79 -13.79
N PRO A 81 5.14 -7.03 -14.20
CA PRO A 81 5.58 -7.34 -15.55
C PRO A 81 4.55 -6.95 -16.62
N SER A 82 5.01 -6.65 -17.83
CA SER A 82 4.15 -6.17 -18.93
C SER A 82 3.11 -7.19 -19.41
N GLN A 83 3.34 -8.49 -19.18
CA GLN A 83 2.35 -9.53 -19.50
C GLN A 83 1.12 -9.53 -18.58
N CYS A 84 1.19 -8.85 -17.43
CA CYS A 84 0.07 -8.77 -16.50
C CYS A 84 -1.12 -8.01 -17.11
N THR A 85 -2.31 -8.38 -16.66
CA THR A 85 -3.53 -7.59 -16.87
C THR A 85 -3.82 -6.80 -15.59
N VAL A 86 -3.78 -5.47 -15.66
CA VAL A 86 -4.05 -4.62 -14.51
C VAL A 86 -5.51 -4.17 -14.51
N VAL A 87 -6.17 -4.32 -13.37
CA VAL A 87 -7.52 -3.82 -13.09
C VAL A 87 -7.40 -2.69 -12.07
N SER A 88 -7.91 -1.50 -12.39
CA SER A 88 -7.89 -0.36 -11.47
C SER A 88 -9.12 0.53 -11.66
N ASP A 89 -9.26 1.50 -10.76
CA ASP A 89 -10.21 2.60 -10.93
C ASP A 89 -9.80 3.55 -12.09
N SER A 90 -10.52 4.67 -12.21
CA SER A 90 -10.31 5.67 -13.26
C SER A 90 -9.35 6.80 -12.85
N LEU A 91 -8.48 6.64 -11.86
CA LEU A 91 -7.51 7.66 -11.45
C LEU A 91 -6.68 8.14 -12.64
N ARG A 92 -6.59 9.47 -12.82
CA ARG A 92 -5.86 10.09 -13.94
C ARG A 92 -4.40 9.61 -14.01
N SER A 93 -3.73 9.45 -12.86
CA SER A 93 -2.33 9.03 -12.78
C SER A 93 -2.09 7.60 -13.30
N TYR A 94 -3.12 6.75 -13.33
CA TYR A 94 -3.01 5.40 -13.89
C TYR A 94 -2.87 5.37 -15.40
N HIS A 95 -3.43 6.34 -16.13
CA HIS A 95 -3.28 6.37 -17.59
C HIS A 95 -1.80 6.41 -18.02
N GLY A 96 -1.01 7.26 -17.36
CA GLY A 96 0.43 7.33 -17.61
C GLY A 96 1.18 6.12 -17.06
N LEU A 97 0.71 5.52 -15.96
CA LEU A 97 1.34 4.34 -15.36
C LEU A 97 1.24 3.15 -16.31
N MET A 98 0.02 2.84 -16.78
CA MET A 98 -0.22 1.69 -17.65
C MET A 98 0.57 1.81 -18.96
N LYS A 99 0.63 3.02 -19.53
CA LYS A 99 1.46 3.29 -20.73
C LYS A 99 2.95 3.01 -20.47
N LYS A 100 3.47 3.38 -19.30
CA LYS A 100 4.89 3.14 -18.95
C LYS A 100 5.19 1.69 -18.64
N LEU A 101 4.27 0.98 -17.97
CA LEU A 101 4.43 -0.45 -17.67
C LEU A 101 4.22 -1.34 -18.90
N GLY A 102 3.50 -0.86 -19.92
CA GLY A 102 3.21 -1.63 -21.12
C GLY A 102 2.23 -2.78 -20.89
N VAL A 103 1.37 -2.66 -19.87
CA VAL A 103 0.42 -3.70 -19.46
C VAL A 103 -0.94 -3.56 -20.16
N LYS A 104 -1.68 -4.67 -20.24
CA LYS A 104 -3.11 -4.61 -20.58
C LYS A 104 -3.88 -3.97 -19.41
N TRP A 105 -4.70 -2.97 -19.70
CA TRP A 105 -5.46 -2.25 -18.67
C TRP A 105 -6.97 -2.41 -18.79
N ILE A 106 -7.57 -2.93 -17.71
CA ILE A 106 -9.01 -2.98 -17.50
C ILE A 106 -9.40 -1.87 -16.52
N LYS A 107 -9.74 -0.71 -17.09
CA LYS A 107 -10.24 0.43 -16.32
C LYS A 107 -11.70 0.24 -15.92
N ILE A 108 -11.99 0.20 -14.62
CA ILE A 108 -13.36 0.25 -14.10
C ILE A 108 -13.84 1.72 -14.16
N PRO A 109 -14.93 2.01 -14.90
CA PRO A 109 -15.44 3.38 -15.02
C PRO A 109 -15.92 3.92 -13.68
N SER A 110 -15.72 5.23 -13.45
CA SER A 110 -16.24 5.91 -12.27
C SER A 110 -17.75 5.66 -12.09
N GLY A 111 -18.15 5.34 -10.86
CA GLY A 111 -19.55 5.03 -10.52
C GLY A 111 -20.00 3.60 -10.85
N LYS A 112 -19.18 2.80 -11.55
CA LYS A 112 -19.45 1.38 -11.76
C LYS A 112 -18.68 0.51 -10.77
N LYS A 113 -19.27 -0.62 -10.40
CA LYS A 113 -18.64 -1.62 -9.50
C LYS A 113 -17.82 -2.65 -10.26
N GLU A 114 -18.14 -2.86 -11.53
CA GLU A 114 -17.54 -3.90 -12.36
C GLU A 114 -17.40 -3.48 -13.82
N LYS A 115 -16.52 -4.19 -14.52
CA LYS A 115 -16.39 -4.16 -15.98
C LYS A 115 -15.93 -5.53 -16.46
N ASP A 116 -16.64 -6.13 -17.41
CA ASP A 116 -16.28 -7.42 -18.03
C ASP A 116 -16.00 -8.55 -17.00
N GLY A 117 -16.75 -8.56 -15.89
CA GLY A 117 -16.57 -9.51 -14.78
C GLY A 117 -15.46 -9.16 -13.78
N TYR A 118 -14.67 -8.12 -14.04
CA TYR A 118 -13.63 -7.64 -13.11
C TYR A 118 -14.19 -6.62 -12.13
N THR A 119 -13.84 -6.76 -10.84
CA THR A 119 -14.22 -5.84 -9.75
C THR A 119 -13.01 -5.39 -8.94
N LEU A 120 -13.12 -4.29 -8.19
CA LEU A 120 -12.08 -3.85 -7.24
C LEU A 120 -12.18 -4.53 -5.87
N ASP A 121 -13.09 -5.50 -5.68
CA ASP A 121 -13.35 -6.09 -4.37
C ASP A 121 -12.12 -6.75 -3.75
N LYS A 122 -11.21 -7.27 -4.58
CA LYS A 122 -9.99 -7.92 -4.11
C LYS A 122 -9.06 -6.93 -3.41
N VAL A 123 -8.78 -5.78 -4.03
CA VAL A 123 -7.96 -4.73 -3.42
C VAL A 123 -8.71 -3.98 -2.32
N ASN A 124 -10.04 -3.85 -2.43
CA ASN A 124 -10.87 -3.28 -1.36
C ASN A 124 -10.84 -4.12 -0.07
N ARG A 125 -10.85 -5.46 -0.18
CA ARG A 125 -10.67 -6.34 1.00
C ARG A 125 -9.31 -6.15 1.65
N LEU A 126 -8.26 -5.94 0.85
CA LEU A 126 -6.93 -5.61 1.35
C LEU A 126 -6.95 -4.26 2.10
N HIS A 127 -7.59 -3.23 1.53
CA HIS A 127 -7.76 -1.94 2.19
C HIS A 127 -8.47 -2.06 3.55
N SER A 128 -9.59 -2.79 3.61
CA SER A 128 -10.33 -3.01 4.87
C SER A 128 -9.49 -3.75 5.92
N SER A 129 -8.66 -4.72 5.49
CA SER A 129 -7.75 -5.45 6.37
C SER A 129 -6.65 -4.56 6.96
N ILE A 130 -6.08 -3.67 6.14
CA ILE A 130 -5.10 -2.66 6.59
C ILE A 130 -5.78 -1.69 7.57
N GLU A 131 -6.97 -1.18 7.24
CA GLU A 131 -7.71 -0.23 8.08
C GLU A 131 -8.03 -0.81 9.45
N LEU A 132 -8.51 -2.06 9.51
CA LEU A 132 -8.78 -2.76 10.76
C LEU A 132 -7.51 -2.93 11.61
N PHE A 133 -6.38 -3.21 10.98
CA PHE A 133 -5.09 -3.30 11.68
C PHE A 133 -4.65 -1.95 12.25
N LEU A 134 -4.73 -0.89 11.45
CA LEU A 134 -4.33 0.46 11.87
C LEU A 134 -5.27 1.02 12.95
N HIS A 135 -6.55 0.68 12.93
CA HIS A 135 -7.53 1.11 13.94
C HIS A 135 -7.17 0.65 15.37
N GLY A 136 -6.40 -0.43 15.51
CA GLY A 136 -5.85 -0.86 16.79
C GLY A 136 -4.86 0.14 17.41
N TYR A 137 -4.32 1.07 16.63
CA TYR A 137 -3.31 2.03 17.06
C TYR A 137 -3.87 3.45 17.04
N ARG A 138 -4.02 4.07 18.21
CA ARG A 138 -4.53 5.44 18.33
C ARG A 138 -3.46 6.45 17.87
N GLY A 139 -3.81 7.33 16.93
CA GLY A 139 -3.03 8.53 16.62
C GLY A 139 -1.69 8.28 15.91
N ILE A 140 -1.69 7.41 14.89
CA ILE A 140 -0.50 7.09 14.10
C ILE A 140 0.12 8.38 13.53
N SER A 141 1.38 8.62 13.89
CA SER A 141 2.18 9.69 13.29
C SER A 141 2.61 9.30 11.88
N ASP A 142 2.62 10.28 10.98
CA ASP A 142 3.14 10.14 9.62
C ASP A 142 4.52 9.48 9.57
N LYS A 143 5.40 9.87 10.51
CA LYS A 143 6.77 9.34 10.63
C LYS A 143 6.80 7.82 10.77
N TYR A 144 5.78 7.23 11.38
CA TYR A 144 5.73 5.81 11.70
C TYR A 144 4.77 5.01 10.82
N LEU A 145 3.97 5.63 9.95
CA LEU A 145 3.01 4.91 9.10
C LEU A 145 3.71 3.81 8.26
N LYS A 146 4.88 4.11 7.71
CA LYS A 146 5.71 3.11 6.99
C LYS A 146 6.03 1.89 7.85
N ASN A 147 6.31 2.08 9.13
CA ASN A 147 6.65 1.00 10.07
C ASN A 147 5.40 0.17 10.40
N TYR A 148 4.24 0.81 10.61
CA TYR A 148 2.98 0.10 10.81
C TYR A 148 2.59 -0.75 9.59
N ILE A 149 2.79 -0.24 8.38
CA ILE A 149 2.58 -1.04 7.16
C ILE A 149 3.56 -2.21 7.09
N GLY A 150 4.82 -2.02 7.51
CA GLY A 150 5.77 -3.13 7.69
C GLY A 150 5.23 -4.22 8.62
N LEU A 151 4.74 -3.83 9.81
CA LEU A 151 4.12 -4.76 10.76
C LEU A 151 2.88 -5.46 10.19
N TYR A 152 2.04 -4.73 9.44
CA TYR A 152 0.89 -5.29 8.75
C TYR A 152 1.32 -6.39 7.76
N LYS A 153 2.32 -6.11 6.90
CA LYS A 153 2.84 -7.10 5.95
C LYS A 153 3.31 -8.37 6.64
N MET A 154 4.01 -8.22 7.77
CA MET A 154 4.49 -9.35 8.55
C MET A 154 3.35 -10.17 9.13
N LYS A 155 2.32 -9.52 9.68
CA LYS A 155 1.09 -10.16 10.15
C LYS A 155 0.39 -10.92 9.01
N ASP A 156 0.20 -10.27 7.87
CA ASP A 156 -0.51 -10.82 6.70
C ASP A 156 0.20 -12.06 6.13
N GLN A 157 1.54 -12.04 6.08
CA GLN A 157 2.35 -13.17 5.60
C GLN A 157 2.42 -14.34 6.60
N ASN A 158 2.20 -14.09 7.89
CA ASN A 158 2.36 -15.09 8.95
C ASN A 158 1.05 -15.24 9.73
N LYS A 159 0.11 -16.04 9.19
CA LYS A 159 -1.24 -16.23 9.78
C LYS A 159 -1.23 -16.61 11.27
N ASN A 160 -0.19 -17.31 11.74
CA ASN A 160 0.00 -17.72 13.14
C ASN A 160 1.05 -16.87 13.88
N TYR A 161 1.19 -15.58 13.54
CA TYR A 161 2.20 -14.70 14.14
C TYR A 161 2.13 -14.60 15.68
N TYR A 162 0.97 -14.89 16.28
CA TYR A 162 0.76 -14.94 17.72
C TYR A 162 1.33 -16.21 18.39
N ASN A 163 1.66 -17.23 17.61
CA ASN A 163 2.31 -18.43 18.11
C ASN A 163 3.77 -18.12 18.47
N LYS A 164 4.19 -18.51 19.69
CA LYS A 164 5.52 -18.20 20.24
C LYS A 164 6.69 -18.62 19.34
N THR A 165 6.60 -19.76 18.65
CA THR A 165 7.65 -20.26 17.75
C THR A 165 7.72 -19.42 16.47
N THR A 166 6.57 -19.10 15.89
CA THR A 166 6.48 -18.23 14.71
C THR A 166 6.98 -16.83 15.03
N PHE A 167 6.56 -16.26 16.16
CA PHE A 167 7.01 -14.96 16.64
C PHE A 167 8.53 -14.91 16.83
N LYS A 168 9.13 -15.92 17.47
CA LYS A 168 10.60 -16.02 17.62
C LYS A 168 11.31 -16.07 16.27
N GLY A 169 10.78 -16.83 15.30
CA GLY A 169 11.32 -16.90 13.95
C GLY A 169 11.27 -15.55 13.22
N ILE A 170 10.14 -14.85 13.33
CA ILE A 170 9.96 -13.50 12.80
C ILE A 170 10.97 -12.53 13.45
N TYR A 171 11.04 -12.52 14.79
CA TYR A 171 11.95 -11.66 15.54
C TYR A 171 13.42 -11.88 15.12
N LYS A 172 13.84 -13.14 15.00
CA LYS A 172 15.20 -13.48 14.54
C LYS A 172 15.49 -12.94 13.15
N LYS A 173 14.55 -13.04 12.19
CA LYS A 173 14.70 -12.46 10.85
C LYS A 173 14.88 -10.93 10.89
N ILE A 174 14.10 -10.24 11.72
CA ILE A 174 14.23 -8.78 11.90
C ILE A 174 15.63 -8.45 12.45
N MET A 175 16.06 -9.13 13.52
CA MET A 175 17.35 -8.87 14.15
C MET A 175 18.52 -9.12 13.19
N ASN A 176 18.48 -10.22 12.43
CA ASN A 176 19.52 -10.53 11.44
C ASN A 176 19.59 -9.46 10.35
N SER A 177 18.45 -9.01 9.81
CA SER A 177 18.42 -7.94 8.81
C SER A 177 18.97 -6.61 9.34
N MET A 178 18.74 -6.28 10.63
CA MET A 178 19.35 -5.11 11.26
C MET A 178 20.86 -5.27 11.49
N CYS A 179 21.33 -6.48 11.76
CA CYS A 179 22.77 -6.76 11.86
C CYS A 179 23.45 -6.65 10.49
N GLU A 180 22.89 -7.23 9.43
CA GLU A 180 23.43 -7.10 8.06
C GLU A 180 23.58 -5.63 7.65
N LEU A 181 22.61 -4.77 7.99
CA LEU A 181 22.67 -3.32 7.75
C LEU A 181 23.70 -2.56 8.61
N ARG A 182 24.22 -3.14 9.70
CA ARG A 182 25.26 -2.53 10.55
C ARG A 182 26.67 -2.93 10.12
N TYR A 183 26.81 -3.96 9.29
CA TYR A 183 28.07 -4.49 8.80
C TYR A 183 28.20 -4.41 7.26
N SER A 184 27.31 -3.64 6.61
CA SER A 184 27.37 -3.26 5.19
C SER A 184 27.62 -1.76 5.08
#